data_AF-B9NT96-F1
#
_entry.id   AF-B9NT96-F1
#
_cell.length_a   1.000
_cell.length_b   1.000
_cell.length_c   1.000
_cell.angle_alpha   90.00
_cell.angle_beta   90.00
_cell.angle_gamma   90.00
#
_symmetry.space_group_name_H-M   'P 1'
#
loop_
_entity.id
_entity.type
_entity.pdbx_description
1 polymer ?
#
loop_
_entity_poly.entity_id
_entity_poly.type
_entity_poly.pdbx_seq_one_letter_code
_entity_poly.pdbx_strand_id
1 'polypeptide(L)'
;MIRSAFAALILAAQLVTASGAGADTPLERAVELWLQGDDMRALPMLAELAAEGNAEARLLLGRIETSDLGPSPFRRSLEPAQSRELFRQKDWTAFGQSWLTVEARAGNPLAQALLRAKTPEPDPGLIVELNALGEYQASDYPTRIIALYGDAKMREKLLAENEVMDDLRPYLTYLSYPEPRGDGLAALRHIQPDPVDLNSEQALGMAGLLSLGLGYGDLSPDNPWRPAVENWLMQSEATRPIAQLCTEHCAQQAPDCAFAFLALSGGYFEVIRTDSPLERLIPQQQFLDSPRARLMVLRRAALARTETNLEWLSETTPAAQLSACAIDLIRQERQAYK
;
A
#
# COMPACT_ATOMS: atom_id res chain seq x y z
N MET A 1 46.26 -53.93 1.61
CA MET A 1 44.86 -54.27 1.28
C MET A 1 44.14 -52.94 1.04
N ILE A 2 44.09 -52.39 -0.20
CA ILE A 2 43.09 -52.68 -1.27
C ILE A 2 41.70 -52.22 -0.77
N ARG A 3 40.93 -51.23 -1.26
CA ARG A 3 40.62 -50.56 -2.56
C ARG A 3 39.81 -49.26 -2.23
N SER A 4 40.01 -48.09 -2.85
CA SER A 4 39.39 -47.57 -4.11
C SER A 4 37.86 -47.42 -4.13
N ALA A 5 37.34 -46.18 -4.22
CA ALA A 5 36.14 -45.76 -4.99
C ALA A 5 35.98 -44.20 -4.95
N PHE A 6 36.42 -43.47 -5.99
CA PHE A 6 35.59 -42.78 -7.01
C PHE A 6 34.59 -41.75 -6.43
N ALA A 7 34.88 -40.44 -6.42
CA ALA A 7 34.88 -39.48 -7.55
C ALA A 7 33.52 -39.32 -8.25
N ALA A 8 32.78 -38.25 -7.90
CA ALA A 8 31.78 -37.61 -8.76
C ALA A 8 31.54 -36.17 -8.28
N LEU A 9 32.45 -35.26 -8.61
CA LEU A 9 32.27 -33.82 -8.46
C LEU A 9 31.47 -33.33 -9.68
N ILE A 10 30.14 -33.30 -9.59
CA ILE A 10 29.28 -32.74 -10.63
C ILE A 10 29.31 -31.21 -10.47
N LEU A 11 30.20 -30.57 -11.22
CA LEU A 11 30.23 -29.13 -11.41
C LEU A 11 29.05 -28.75 -12.32
N ALA A 12 27.85 -28.61 -11.74
CA ALA A 12 26.72 -28.03 -12.45
C ALA A 12 26.91 -26.51 -12.53
N ALA A 13 27.65 -26.06 -13.54
CA ALA A 13 27.63 -24.68 -13.99
C ALA A 13 26.22 -24.39 -14.52
N GLN A 14 25.32 -23.97 -13.64
CA GLN A 14 24.08 -23.35 -14.05
C GLN A 14 24.43 -22.02 -14.70
N LEU A 15 24.54 -22.04 -16.03
CA LEU A 15 24.35 -20.88 -16.88
C LEU A 15 22.96 -20.33 -16.54
N VAL A 16 22.91 -19.43 -15.58
CA VAL A 16 21.77 -18.52 -15.40
C VAL A 16 21.80 -17.62 -16.63
N THR A 17 21.18 -18.09 -17.72
CA THR A 17 20.72 -17.20 -18.77
C THR A 17 19.63 -16.36 -18.13
N ALA A 18 20.04 -15.26 -17.48
CA ALA A 18 19.14 -14.19 -17.15
C ALA A 18 18.55 -13.73 -18.48
N SER A 19 17.34 -14.19 -18.77
CA SER A 19 16.50 -13.67 -19.83
C SER A 19 16.19 -12.23 -19.47
N GLY A 20 17.15 -11.34 -19.75
CA GLY A 20 16.91 -9.92 -19.88
C GLY A 20 16.10 -9.71 -21.16
N ALA A 21 14.85 -10.17 -21.16
CA ALA A 21 13.83 -9.55 -21.96
C ALA A 21 13.65 -8.16 -21.34
N GLY A 22 14.43 -7.19 -21.83
CA GLY A 22 14.23 -5.79 -21.48
C GLY A 22 12.81 -5.40 -21.88
N ALA A 23 12.23 -4.42 -21.20
CA ALA A 23 10.95 -3.83 -21.59
C ALA A 23 10.90 -3.58 -23.11
N ASP A 24 10.14 -4.42 -23.83
CA ASP A 24 10.10 -4.45 -25.29
C ASP A 24 9.19 -3.33 -25.83
N THR A 25 8.40 -2.69 -24.96
CA THR A 25 7.51 -1.59 -25.31
C THR A 25 7.80 -0.29 -24.53
N PRO A 26 7.48 0.89 -25.11
CA PRO A 26 7.56 2.15 -24.38
C PRO A 26 6.77 2.17 -23.06
N LEU A 27 5.62 1.49 -23.00
CA LEU A 27 4.81 1.40 -21.79
C LEU A 27 5.54 0.61 -20.69
N GLU A 28 6.09 -0.56 -21.01
CA GLU A 28 6.85 -1.38 -20.06
C GLU A 28 8.05 -0.60 -19.51
N ARG A 29 8.73 0.17 -20.35
CA ARG A 29 9.85 1.02 -19.92
C ARG A 29 9.40 2.11 -18.96
N ALA A 30 8.24 2.74 -19.23
CA ALA A 30 7.68 3.75 -18.35
C ALA A 30 7.27 3.16 -17.00
N VAL A 31 6.66 1.97 -17.01
CA VAL A 31 6.29 1.20 -15.81
C VAL A 31 7.54 0.81 -15.01
N GLU A 32 8.59 0.32 -15.66
CA GLU A 32 9.85 -0.04 -15.00
C GLU A 32 10.49 1.18 -14.31
N LEU A 33 10.58 2.31 -15.00
CA LEU A 33 11.08 3.57 -14.42
C LEU A 33 10.24 4.00 -13.21
N TRP A 34 8.91 3.86 -13.29
CA TRP A 34 8.02 4.20 -12.18
C TRP A 34 8.20 3.27 -10.98
N LEU A 35 8.34 1.96 -11.21
CA LEU A 35 8.63 0.96 -10.18
C LEU A 35 10.01 1.16 -9.52
N GLN A 36 10.96 1.77 -10.24
CA GLN A 36 12.24 2.19 -9.69
C GLN A 36 12.15 3.51 -8.90
N GLY A 37 10.98 4.16 -8.85
CA GLY A 37 10.76 5.42 -8.14
C GLY A 37 11.12 6.67 -8.95
N ASP A 38 11.42 6.54 -10.24
CA ASP A 38 11.81 7.65 -11.11
C ASP A 38 10.61 8.34 -11.75
N ASP A 39 9.85 9.06 -10.94
CA ASP A 39 8.67 9.80 -11.39
C ASP A 39 9.01 10.89 -12.43
N MET A 40 10.22 11.45 -12.37
CA MET A 40 10.67 12.51 -13.27
C MET A 40 10.78 12.03 -14.72
N ARG A 41 11.23 10.78 -14.94
CA ARG A 41 11.27 10.19 -16.28
C ARG A 41 10.02 9.39 -16.62
N ALA A 42 9.44 8.69 -15.65
CA ALA A 42 8.31 7.80 -15.90
C ALA A 42 7.01 8.55 -16.21
N LEU A 43 6.65 9.57 -15.42
CA LEU A 43 5.34 10.23 -15.56
C LEU A 43 5.21 11.00 -16.89
N PRO A 44 6.21 11.74 -17.38
CA PRO A 44 6.14 12.34 -18.72
C PRO A 44 5.98 11.29 -19.84
N MET A 45 6.70 10.17 -19.73
CA MET A 45 6.61 9.08 -20.71
C MET A 45 5.20 8.44 -20.72
N LEU A 46 4.63 8.19 -19.55
CA LEU A 46 3.24 7.73 -19.45
C LEU A 46 2.25 8.75 -20.00
N ALA A 47 2.49 10.05 -19.78
CA ALA A 47 1.60 11.11 -20.24
C ALA A 47 1.62 11.24 -21.77
N GLU A 48 2.79 11.12 -22.39
CA GLU A 48 2.94 11.05 -23.85
C GLU A 48 2.16 9.86 -24.43
N LEU A 49 2.37 8.66 -23.88
CA LEU A 49 1.64 7.45 -24.30
C LEU A 49 0.12 7.59 -24.13
N ALA A 50 -0.32 8.18 -23.02
CA ALA A 50 -1.73 8.45 -22.77
C ALA A 50 -2.32 9.45 -23.79
N ALA A 51 -1.57 10.49 -24.15
CA ALA A 51 -1.97 11.44 -25.18
C ALA A 51 -2.07 10.79 -26.57
N GLU A 52 -1.17 9.86 -26.89
CA GLU A 52 -1.15 9.08 -28.14
C GLU A 52 -2.26 8.03 -28.25
N GLY A 53 -3.01 7.78 -27.18
CA GLY A 53 -4.14 6.84 -27.20
C GLY A 53 -3.90 5.50 -26.51
N ASN A 54 -2.78 5.32 -25.81
CA ASN A 54 -2.55 4.11 -25.04
C ASN A 54 -3.50 4.05 -23.83
N ALA A 55 -4.45 3.13 -23.87
CA ALA A 55 -5.48 2.97 -22.83
C ALA A 55 -4.90 2.55 -21.47
N GLU A 56 -3.89 1.67 -21.45
CA GLU A 56 -3.26 1.21 -20.21
C GLU A 56 -2.47 2.33 -19.53
N ALA A 57 -1.76 3.16 -20.29
CA ALA A 57 -1.09 4.35 -19.77
C ALA A 57 -2.08 5.34 -19.13
N ARG A 58 -3.26 5.53 -19.77
CA ARG A 58 -4.35 6.36 -19.22
C ARG A 58 -4.92 5.81 -17.92
N LEU A 59 -5.18 4.50 -17.87
CA LEU A 59 -5.63 3.83 -16.65
C LEU A 59 -4.60 3.99 -15.54
N LEU A 60 -3.32 3.68 -15.82
CA LEU A 60 -2.24 3.75 -14.84
C LEU A 60 -2.05 5.17 -14.31
N LEU A 61 -1.99 6.19 -15.17
CA LEU A 61 -1.88 7.58 -14.73
C LEU A 61 -3.09 8.04 -13.91
N GLY A 62 -4.31 7.69 -14.34
CA GLY A 62 -5.52 8.02 -13.59
C GLY A 62 -5.55 7.38 -12.21
N ARG A 63 -4.92 6.20 -12.06
CA ARG A 63 -4.77 5.53 -10.76
C ARG A 63 -3.65 6.17 -9.93
N ILE A 64 -2.44 6.35 -10.47
CA ILE A 64 -1.32 7.05 -9.80
C ILE A 64 -1.76 8.44 -9.27
N GLU A 65 -2.57 9.17 -10.03
CA GLU A 65 -3.09 10.47 -9.58
C GLU A 65 -3.84 10.36 -8.24
N THR A 66 -4.58 9.27 -8.04
CA THR A 66 -5.56 9.12 -6.95
C THR A 66 -5.22 8.11 -5.86
N SER A 67 -4.29 7.18 -6.09
CA SER A 67 -3.93 6.12 -5.14
C SER A 67 -2.50 6.19 -4.64
N ASP A 68 -1.67 7.10 -5.16
CA ASP A 68 -0.28 7.22 -4.75
C ASP A 68 -0.14 7.83 -3.35
N LEU A 69 0.20 6.97 -2.38
CA LEU A 69 0.45 7.32 -0.99
C LEU A 69 1.79 8.05 -0.86
N GLY A 70 1.72 9.38 -0.78
CA GLY A 70 2.90 10.22 -0.63
C GLY A 70 3.50 10.63 -1.98
N PRO A 71 3.03 11.74 -2.60
CA PRO A 71 3.54 12.17 -3.89
C PRO A 71 5.05 12.42 -3.82
N SER A 72 5.78 12.04 -4.86
CA SER A 72 7.23 12.28 -4.95
C SER A 72 7.61 13.77 -4.92
N PRO A 73 8.87 14.09 -4.62
CA PRO A 73 9.41 15.43 -4.80
C PRO A 73 9.11 16.03 -6.17
N PHE A 74 9.29 15.25 -7.25
CA PHE A 74 8.95 15.68 -8.61
C PHE A 74 7.49 16.10 -8.73
N ARG A 75 6.54 15.26 -8.29
CA ARG A 75 5.11 15.60 -8.34
C ARG A 75 4.78 16.84 -7.51
N ARG A 76 5.46 17.03 -6.37
CA ARG A 76 5.29 18.19 -5.50
C ARG A 76 5.88 19.48 -6.05
N SER A 77 6.89 19.40 -6.92
CA SER A 77 7.51 20.56 -7.55
C SER A 77 6.77 21.05 -8.81
N LEU A 78 5.75 20.33 -9.28
CA LEU A 78 5.01 20.72 -10.47
C LEU A 78 4.09 21.91 -10.20
N GLU A 79 4.13 22.88 -11.10
CA GLU A 79 3.12 23.93 -11.17
C GLU A 79 1.75 23.33 -11.55
N PRO A 80 0.63 23.97 -11.20
CA PRO A 80 -0.70 23.46 -11.53
C PRO A 80 -0.92 23.15 -13.02
N ALA A 81 -0.28 23.91 -13.93
CA ALA A 81 -0.36 23.67 -15.36
C ALA A 81 0.37 22.39 -15.79
N GLN A 82 1.57 22.15 -15.25
CA GLN A 82 2.37 20.95 -15.53
C GLN A 82 1.70 19.69 -14.96
N SER A 83 1.15 19.79 -13.74
CA SER A 83 0.39 18.70 -13.14
C SER A 83 -0.83 18.32 -14.00
N ARG A 84 -1.57 19.31 -14.52
CA ARG A 84 -2.68 19.06 -15.46
C ARG A 84 -2.20 18.41 -16.76
N GLU A 85 -1.08 18.86 -17.32
CA GLU A 85 -0.51 18.27 -18.55
C GLU A 85 -0.19 16.78 -18.40
N LEU A 86 0.30 16.36 -17.22
CA LEU A 86 0.57 14.95 -16.95
C LEU A 86 -0.69 14.12 -16.75
N PHE A 87 -1.62 14.58 -15.91
CA PHE A 87 -2.71 13.74 -15.39
C PHE A 87 -4.06 13.94 -16.06
N ARG A 88 -4.19 14.90 -16.99
CA ARG A 88 -5.49 15.28 -17.57
C ARG A 88 -5.46 15.27 -19.09
N GLN A 89 -6.53 14.75 -19.68
CA GLN A 89 -6.83 15.03 -21.07
C GLN A 89 -7.28 16.49 -21.19
N LYS A 90 -6.57 17.25 -22.03
CA LYS A 90 -6.96 18.62 -22.36
C LYS A 90 -8.28 18.59 -23.13
N ASP A 91 -9.28 19.31 -22.62
CA ASP A 91 -10.53 19.57 -23.30
C ASP A 91 -10.87 21.08 -23.24
N TRP A 92 -12.12 21.45 -23.49
CA TRP A 92 -12.58 22.84 -23.43
C TRP A 92 -12.79 23.36 -21.99
N THR A 93 -12.69 22.49 -20.98
CA THR A 93 -12.83 22.88 -19.58
C THR A 93 -11.50 23.39 -19.02
N ALA A 94 -11.57 24.25 -18.00
CA ALA A 94 -10.37 24.80 -17.37
C ALA A 94 -9.49 23.74 -16.65
N PHE A 95 -10.05 22.57 -16.35
CA PHE A 95 -9.40 21.53 -15.54
C PHE A 95 -9.01 20.29 -16.34
N GLY A 96 -9.59 20.08 -17.53
CA GLY A 96 -9.43 18.83 -18.28
C GLY A 96 -10.18 17.66 -17.64
N GLN A 97 -10.17 16.52 -18.32
CA GLN A 97 -10.77 15.28 -17.82
C GLN A 97 -9.70 14.36 -17.24
N SER A 98 -10.02 13.67 -16.14
CA SER A 98 -9.13 12.60 -15.65
C SER A 98 -9.04 11.50 -16.71
N TRP A 99 -7.86 10.91 -16.89
CA TRP A 99 -7.67 9.82 -17.83
C TRP A 99 -8.61 8.64 -17.58
N LEU A 100 -8.95 8.37 -16.31
CA LEU A 100 -9.92 7.34 -15.94
C LEU A 100 -11.34 7.66 -16.44
N THR A 101 -11.76 8.93 -16.41
CA THR A 101 -13.04 9.37 -16.98
C THR A 101 -13.08 9.23 -18.50
N VAL A 102 -11.95 9.50 -19.17
CA VAL A 102 -11.83 9.36 -20.63
C VAL A 102 -12.08 7.91 -21.04
N GLU A 103 -11.38 6.97 -20.41
CA GLU A 103 -11.51 5.54 -20.71
C GLU A 103 -12.91 5.00 -20.37
N ALA A 104 -13.49 5.42 -19.24
CA ALA A 104 -14.83 4.99 -18.86
C ALA A 104 -15.90 5.43 -19.88
N ARG A 105 -15.79 6.65 -20.42
CA ARG A 105 -16.67 7.18 -21.47
C ARG A 105 -16.45 6.50 -22.81
N ALA A 106 -15.24 6.03 -23.08
CA ALA A 106 -14.92 5.20 -24.24
C ALA A 106 -15.44 3.76 -24.12
N GLY A 107 -16.06 3.40 -23.00
CA GLY A 107 -16.64 2.07 -22.79
C GLY A 107 -15.68 1.05 -22.19
N ASN A 108 -14.55 1.48 -21.64
CA ASN A 108 -13.62 0.59 -20.95
C ASN A 108 -14.25 0.08 -19.63
N PRO A 109 -14.53 -1.23 -19.49
CA PRO A 109 -15.23 -1.76 -18.31
C PRO A 109 -14.41 -1.59 -17.03
N LEU A 110 -13.09 -1.72 -17.12
CA LEU A 110 -12.22 -1.53 -15.96
C LEU A 110 -12.23 -0.08 -15.48
N ALA A 111 -12.17 0.89 -16.39
CA ALA A 111 -12.28 2.30 -16.01
C ALA A 111 -13.62 2.62 -15.32
N GLN A 112 -14.72 2.02 -15.78
CA GLN A 112 -16.05 2.20 -15.20
C GLN A 112 -16.12 1.61 -13.79
N ALA A 113 -15.62 0.39 -13.58
CA ALA A 113 -15.55 -0.25 -12.27
C ALA A 113 -14.67 0.57 -11.30
N LEU A 114 -13.50 1.02 -11.74
CA LEU A 114 -12.60 1.84 -10.92
C LEU A 114 -13.17 3.22 -10.54
N LEU A 115 -14.07 3.79 -11.35
CA LEU A 115 -14.80 5.02 -11.00
C LEU A 115 -15.92 4.76 -9.99
N ARG A 116 -16.69 3.68 -10.20
CA ARG A 116 -17.72 3.23 -9.24
C ARG A 116 -17.08 2.90 -7.89
N ALA A 117 -15.88 2.34 -7.88
CA ALA A 117 -15.15 2.03 -6.66
C ALA A 117 -14.76 3.25 -5.82
N LYS A 118 -15.02 4.48 -6.30
CA LYS A 118 -14.80 5.73 -5.57
C LYS A 118 -16.09 6.31 -4.97
N THR A 119 -17.25 5.73 -5.28
CA THR A 119 -18.54 6.22 -4.76
C THR A 119 -18.83 5.59 -3.39
N PRO A 120 -19.48 6.33 -2.47
CA PRO A 120 -19.84 5.81 -1.15
C PRO A 120 -21.13 4.98 -1.21
N GLU A 121 -21.30 4.15 -2.24
CA GLU A 121 -22.48 3.29 -2.42
C GLU A 121 -22.11 1.83 -2.15
N PRO A 122 -22.74 1.16 -1.16
CA PRO A 122 -22.49 -0.25 -0.89
C PRO A 122 -22.91 -1.13 -2.07
N ASP A 123 -21.93 -1.79 -2.69
CA ASP A 123 -22.16 -2.69 -3.82
C ASP A 123 -21.23 -3.92 -3.74
N PRO A 124 -21.67 -5.03 -3.14
CA PRO A 124 -20.91 -6.27 -3.13
C PRO A 124 -20.62 -6.80 -4.53
N GLY A 125 -21.49 -6.51 -5.52
CA GLY A 125 -21.29 -6.93 -6.91
C GLY A 125 -20.07 -6.27 -7.55
N LEU A 126 -19.75 -5.04 -7.14
CA LEU A 126 -18.57 -4.32 -7.62
C LEU A 126 -17.25 -4.99 -7.18
N ILE A 127 -17.20 -5.59 -5.99
CA ILE A 127 -16.01 -6.33 -5.52
C ILE A 127 -15.76 -7.53 -6.44
N VAL A 128 -16.81 -8.30 -6.75
CA VAL A 128 -16.74 -9.44 -7.69
C VAL A 128 -16.27 -8.99 -9.06
N GLU A 129 -16.82 -7.87 -9.55
CA GLU A 129 -16.48 -7.29 -10.84
C GLU A 129 -15.00 -6.86 -10.92
N LEU A 130 -14.49 -6.17 -9.90
CA LEU A 130 -13.09 -5.76 -9.82
C LEU A 130 -12.15 -6.97 -9.79
N ASN A 131 -12.46 -7.99 -8.98
CA ASN A 131 -11.70 -9.23 -8.93
C ASN A 131 -11.69 -9.94 -10.30
N ALA A 132 -12.83 -10.01 -10.98
CA ALA A 132 -12.94 -10.60 -12.31
C ALA A 132 -12.14 -9.82 -13.39
N LEU A 133 -11.92 -8.53 -13.17
CA LEU A 133 -11.08 -7.67 -14.02
C LEU A 133 -9.59 -7.74 -13.68
N GLY A 134 -9.24 -8.41 -12.58
CA GLY A 134 -7.87 -8.58 -12.09
C GLY A 134 -7.39 -7.48 -11.14
N GLU A 135 -8.30 -6.73 -10.51
CA GLU A 135 -8.00 -5.62 -9.60
C GLU A 135 -8.49 -5.91 -8.17
N TYR A 136 -7.84 -6.85 -7.50
CA TYR A 136 -8.19 -7.27 -6.14
C TYR A 136 -8.01 -6.15 -5.10
N GLN A 137 -6.91 -5.41 -5.15
CA GLN A 137 -6.59 -4.29 -4.26
C GLN A 137 -7.54 -3.10 -4.47
N ALA A 138 -8.10 -2.94 -5.67
CA ALA A 138 -9.11 -1.92 -5.91
C ALA A 138 -10.42 -2.17 -5.12
N SER A 139 -10.58 -3.36 -4.52
CA SER A 139 -11.72 -3.70 -3.66
C SER A 139 -11.64 -3.13 -2.22
N ASP A 140 -10.51 -2.56 -1.78
CA ASP A 140 -10.37 -1.98 -0.42
C ASP A 140 -11.48 -0.97 -0.10
N TYR A 141 -11.61 0.07 -0.93
CA TYR A 141 -12.60 1.11 -0.67
C TYR A 141 -14.05 0.59 -0.75
N PRO A 142 -14.47 -0.15 -1.79
CA PRO A 142 -15.80 -0.79 -1.80
C PRO A 142 -16.06 -1.66 -0.56
N THR A 143 -15.09 -2.46 -0.12
CA THR A 143 -15.22 -3.31 1.07
C THR A 143 -15.47 -2.47 2.32
N ARG A 144 -14.76 -1.35 2.49
CA ARG A 144 -14.97 -0.42 3.60
C ARG A 144 -16.32 0.29 3.55
N ILE A 145 -16.77 0.67 2.36
CA ILE A 145 -18.09 1.26 2.17
C ILE A 145 -19.19 0.28 2.57
N ILE A 146 -19.05 -1.01 2.24
CA ILE A 146 -19.99 -2.05 2.68
C ILE A 146 -19.87 -2.28 4.19
N ALA A 147 -18.66 -2.26 4.75
CA ALA A 147 -18.46 -2.35 6.18
C ALA A 147 -19.23 -1.25 6.93
N LEU A 148 -19.05 0.01 6.49
CA LEU A 148 -19.60 1.22 7.12
C LEU A 148 -21.09 1.46 6.86
N TYR A 149 -21.54 1.26 5.61
CA TYR A 149 -22.86 1.68 5.15
C TYR A 149 -23.72 0.53 4.64
N GLY A 150 -23.17 -0.67 4.48
CA GLY A 150 -23.93 -1.87 4.11
C GLY A 150 -24.79 -2.40 5.26
N ASP A 151 -25.71 -3.29 4.93
CA ASP A 151 -26.48 -4.02 5.94
C ASP A 151 -25.71 -5.25 6.48
N ALA A 152 -26.24 -5.88 7.52
CA ALA A 152 -25.62 -7.07 8.12
C ALA A 152 -25.49 -8.24 7.11
N LYS A 153 -26.48 -8.41 6.23
CA LYS A 153 -26.49 -9.48 5.23
C LYS A 153 -25.37 -9.29 4.21
N MET A 154 -25.09 -8.06 3.79
CA MET A 154 -23.97 -7.76 2.91
C MET A 154 -22.63 -8.13 3.54
N ARG A 155 -22.41 -7.75 4.81
CA ARG A 155 -21.18 -8.09 5.55
C ARG A 155 -21.03 -9.60 5.75
N GLU A 156 -22.09 -10.27 6.18
CA GLU A 156 -22.11 -11.73 6.35
C GLU A 156 -21.82 -12.46 5.03
N LYS A 157 -22.41 -11.99 3.93
CA LYS A 157 -22.15 -12.53 2.59
C LYS A 157 -20.67 -12.42 2.23
N LEU A 158 -20.10 -11.23 2.35
CA LEU A 158 -18.69 -11.00 2.04
C LEU A 158 -17.73 -11.77 2.96
N LEU A 159 -18.09 -11.99 4.23
CA LEU A 159 -17.29 -12.79 5.16
C LEU A 159 -17.35 -14.30 4.88
N ALA A 160 -18.44 -14.77 4.27
CA ALA A 160 -18.65 -16.16 3.89
C ALA A 160 -18.04 -16.51 2.52
N GLU A 161 -17.87 -15.51 1.67
CA GLU A 161 -17.29 -15.63 0.33
C GLU A 161 -15.79 -15.34 0.35
N ASN A 162 -14.98 -16.06 -0.43
CA ASN A 162 -13.53 -15.82 -0.56
C ASN A 162 -13.23 -14.69 -1.57
N GLU A 163 -14.11 -13.69 -1.65
CA GLU A 163 -14.01 -12.60 -2.62
C GLU A 163 -13.35 -11.34 -2.03
N VAL A 164 -13.27 -11.25 -0.70
CA VAL A 164 -12.60 -10.13 -0.01
C VAL A 164 -11.18 -10.55 0.36
N MET A 165 -10.24 -9.63 0.21
CA MET A 165 -8.87 -9.83 0.69
C MET A 165 -8.87 -10.14 2.19
N ASP A 166 -8.05 -11.11 2.61
CA ASP A 166 -7.99 -11.53 4.01
C ASP A 166 -7.69 -10.35 4.95
N ASP A 167 -6.80 -9.44 4.56
CA ASP A 167 -6.43 -8.27 5.36
C ASP A 167 -7.56 -7.23 5.54
N LEU A 168 -8.63 -7.31 4.73
CA LEU A 168 -9.81 -6.45 4.84
C LEU A 168 -10.92 -7.08 5.68
N ARG A 169 -10.84 -8.37 6.02
CA ARG A 169 -11.85 -9.05 6.86
C ARG A 169 -12.06 -8.36 8.22
N PRO A 170 -11.02 -7.83 8.90
CA PRO A 170 -11.22 -7.04 10.11
C PRO A 170 -12.27 -5.93 9.98
N TYR A 171 -12.31 -5.21 8.84
CA TYR A 171 -13.31 -4.15 8.59
C TYR A 171 -14.74 -4.67 8.70
N LEU A 172 -15.00 -5.82 8.10
CA LEU A 172 -16.33 -6.43 8.05
C LEU A 172 -16.74 -6.99 9.41
N THR A 173 -15.78 -7.53 10.17
CA THR A 173 -16.04 -8.16 11.47
C THR A 173 -16.45 -7.14 12.54
N TYR A 174 -15.72 -6.04 12.71
CA TYR A 174 -15.98 -5.15 13.86
C TYR A 174 -17.27 -4.35 13.75
N LEU A 175 -17.71 -4.00 12.54
CA LEU A 175 -18.98 -3.28 12.33
C LEU A 175 -20.21 -4.19 12.39
N SER A 176 -20.00 -5.51 12.44
CA SER A 176 -21.06 -6.46 12.70
C SER A 176 -21.36 -6.59 14.21
N TYR A 177 -20.37 -6.30 15.07
CA TYR A 177 -20.48 -6.36 16.52
C TYR A 177 -19.74 -5.18 17.16
N PRO A 178 -20.39 -4.01 17.34
CA PRO A 178 -19.71 -2.82 17.80
C PRO A 178 -19.14 -3.02 19.21
N GLU A 179 -17.84 -2.84 19.34
CA GLU A 179 -17.08 -2.91 20.60
C GLU A 179 -16.12 -1.71 20.72
N PRO A 180 -15.70 -1.30 21.93
CA PRO A 180 -14.73 -0.22 22.11
C PRO A 180 -13.42 -0.53 21.36
N ARG A 181 -12.97 0.38 20.48
CA ARG A 181 -11.80 0.17 19.60
C ARG A 181 -11.92 -1.10 18.73
N GLY A 182 -13.13 -1.43 18.31
CA GLY A 182 -13.41 -2.69 17.62
C GLY A 182 -12.64 -2.89 16.33
N ASP A 183 -12.33 -1.84 15.60
CA ASP A 183 -11.51 -1.90 14.39
C ASP A 183 -10.07 -2.35 14.70
N GLY A 184 -9.47 -1.77 15.73
CA GLY A 184 -8.17 -2.15 16.25
C GLY A 184 -8.14 -3.55 16.86
N LEU A 185 -9.18 -3.94 17.59
CA LEU A 185 -9.31 -5.29 18.16
C LEU A 185 -9.51 -6.34 17.08
N ALA A 186 -10.30 -6.05 16.03
CA ALA A 186 -10.45 -6.94 14.89
C ALA A 186 -9.12 -7.10 14.13
N ALA A 187 -8.36 -6.02 13.95
CA ALA A 187 -7.01 -6.10 13.38
C ALA A 187 -6.08 -6.95 14.26
N LEU A 188 -6.10 -6.75 15.58
CA LEU A 188 -5.28 -7.53 16.51
C LEU A 188 -5.63 -9.03 16.46
N ARG A 189 -6.92 -9.39 16.42
CA ARG A 189 -7.36 -10.80 16.29
C ARG A 189 -7.03 -11.42 14.93
N HIS A 190 -6.85 -10.60 13.89
CA HIS A 190 -6.40 -11.06 12.58
C HIS A 190 -4.89 -11.32 12.54
N ILE A 191 -4.12 -10.45 13.19
CA ILE A 191 -2.66 -10.54 13.29
C ILE A 191 -2.20 -11.78 14.07
N GLN A 192 -2.95 -12.16 15.11
CA GLN A 192 -2.54 -13.23 16.02
C GLN A 192 -3.69 -14.16 16.44
N PRO A 193 -3.39 -15.45 16.69
CA PRO A 193 -4.43 -16.47 16.93
C PRO A 193 -4.92 -16.56 18.38
N ASP A 194 -4.22 -15.96 19.34
CA ASP A 194 -4.56 -16.06 20.76
C ASP A 194 -5.81 -15.21 21.10
N PRO A 195 -6.60 -15.66 22.10
CA PRO A 195 -7.74 -14.89 22.57
C PRO A 195 -7.32 -13.51 23.11
N VAL A 196 -7.95 -12.45 22.61
CA VAL A 196 -7.75 -11.08 23.10
C VAL A 196 -8.77 -10.77 24.20
N ASP A 197 -8.30 -10.50 25.42
CA ASP A 197 -9.16 -10.02 26.51
C ASP A 197 -9.60 -8.57 26.27
N LEU A 198 -10.91 -8.40 26.13
CA LEU A 198 -11.56 -7.10 25.90
C LEU A 198 -11.40 -6.11 27.07
N ASN A 199 -11.06 -6.60 28.26
CA ASN A 199 -10.86 -5.77 29.44
C ASN A 199 -9.38 -5.47 29.71
N SER A 200 -8.45 -6.00 28.92
CA SER A 200 -7.02 -5.72 29.07
C SER A 200 -6.69 -4.32 28.55
N GLU A 201 -6.19 -3.45 29.43
CA GLU A 201 -5.72 -2.12 29.04
C GLU A 201 -4.61 -2.19 27.99
N GLN A 202 -3.70 -3.19 28.07
CA GLN A 202 -2.65 -3.39 27.09
C GLN A 202 -3.22 -3.82 25.72
N ALA A 203 -4.25 -4.68 25.70
CA ALA A 203 -4.93 -5.06 24.46
C ALA A 203 -5.64 -3.88 23.81
N LEU A 204 -6.39 -3.10 24.60
CA LEU A 204 -7.06 -1.88 24.12
C LEU A 204 -6.06 -0.81 23.68
N GLY A 205 -4.93 -0.71 24.37
CA GLY A 205 -3.79 0.12 24.01
C GLY A 205 -3.24 -0.24 22.63
N MET A 206 -2.90 -1.50 22.40
CA MET A 206 -2.43 -1.98 21.09
C MET A 206 -3.50 -1.83 20.01
N ALA A 207 -4.76 -2.13 20.32
CA ALA A 207 -5.88 -1.96 19.39
C ALA A 207 -6.00 -0.50 18.91
N GLY A 208 -5.90 0.48 19.81
CA GLY A 208 -5.98 1.88 19.39
C GLY A 208 -4.79 2.32 18.52
N LEU A 209 -3.60 1.77 18.76
CA LEU A 209 -2.45 1.96 17.88
C LEU A 209 -2.71 1.36 16.48
N LEU A 210 -3.27 0.16 16.42
CA LEU A 210 -3.63 -0.50 15.15
C LEU A 210 -4.75 0.23 14.41
N SER A 211 -5.65 0.90 15.13
CA SER A 211 -6.77 1.66 14.56
C SER A 211 -6.33 3.01 13.96
N LEU A 212 -5.53 3.79 14.68
CA LEU A 212 -5.27 5.20 14.36
C LEU A 212 -3.79 5.59 14.33
N GLY A 213 -2.88 4.69 14.70
CA GLY A 213 -1.45 4.97 14.73
C GLY A 213 -1.00 5.79 15.94
N LEU A 214 0.05 6.59 15.73
CA LEU A 214 0.75 7.31 16.79
C LEU A 214 -0.17 8.29 17.52
N GLY A 215 -0.13 8.26 18.86
CA GLY A 215 -0.97 9.08 19.72
C GLY A 215 -2.25 8.39 20.18
N TYR A 216 -2.57 7.21 19.65
CA TYR A 216 -3.85 6.53 19.91
C TYR A 216 -3.75 5.17 20.60
N GLY A 217 -2.66 4.86 21.29
CA GLY A 217 -2.50 3.55 21.89
C GLY A 217 -1.30 3.41 22.81
N ASP A 218 -0.96 2.16 23.09
CA ASP A 218 0.20 1.79 23.89
C ASP A 218 1.38 1.45 22.97
N LEU A 219 2.43 2.27 23.05
CA LEU A 219 3.67 2.13 22.27
C LEU A 219 4.75 1.34 23.03
N SER A 220 4.47 0.94 24.27
CA SER A 220 5.48 0.48 25.20
C SER A 220 6.10 -0.84 24.72
N PRO A 221 7.43 -1.01 24.84
CA PRO A 221 8.11 -2.22 24.40
C PRO A 221 7.72 -3.47 25.20
N ASP A 222 7.14 -3.29 26.39
CA ASP A 222 6.63 -4.34 27.27
C ASP A 222 5.15 -4.68 27.04
N ASN A 223 4.48 -4.07 26.07
CA ASN A 223 3.13 -4.48 25.68
C ASN A 223 3.18 -5.93 25.14
N PRO A 224 2.44 -6.88 25.73
CA PRO A 224 2.54 -8.30 25.39
C PRO A 224 2.12 -8.62 23.95
N TRP A 225 1.35 -7.74 23.30
CA TRP A 225 0.90 -7.90 21.92
C TRP A 225 1.89 -7.38 20.89
N ARG A 226 2.86 -6.55 21.31
CA ARG A 226 3.82 -5.91 20.40
C ARG A 226 4.66 -6.92 19.60
N PRO A 227 5.20 -8.01 20.19
CA PRO A 227 5.96 -8.99 19.42
C PRO A 227 5.15 -9.65 18.29
N ALA A 228 3.85 -9.89 18.49
CA ALA A 228 2.99 -10.47 17.46
C ALA A 228 2.77 -9.48 16.30
N VAL A 229 2.55 -8.20 16.61
CA VAL A 229 2.41 -7.13 15.61
C VAL A 229 3.71 -6.92 14.84
N GLU A 230 4.86 -6.87 15.53
CA GLU A 230 6.18 -6.80 14.90
C GLU A 230 6.45 -8.00 13.99
N ASN A 231 6.13 -9.21 14.45
CA ASN A 231 6.28 -10.42 13.65
C ASN A 231 5.42 -10.37 12.38
N TRP A 232 4.15 -9.95 12.49
CA TRP A 232 3.27 -9.76 11.34
C TRP A 232 3.81 -8.72 10.36
N LEU A 233 4.24 -7.55 10.85
CA LEU A 233 4.84 -6.50 10.01
C LEU A 233 6.04 -7.01 9.21
N MET A 234 6.84 -7.90 9.80
CA MET A 234 8.04 -8.45 9.17
C MET A 234 7.77 -9.64 8.23
N GLN A 235 6.61 -10.30 8.31
CA GLN A 235 6.33 -11.56 7.60
C GLN A 235 5.14 -11.50 6.65
N SER A 236 4.16 -10.62 6.87
CA SER A 236 2.98 -10.50 6.03
C SER A 236 3.33 -9.97 4.64
N GLU A 237 2.59 -10.44 3.64
CA GLU A 237 2.71 -9.95 2.28
C GLU A 237 2.33 -8.47 2.17
N ALA A 238 1.21 -8.05 2.78
CA ALA A 238 0.73 -6.66 2.72
C ALA A 238 1.70 -5.65 3.34
N THR A 239 2.57 -6.08 4.27
CA THR A 239 3.56 -5.22 4.93
C THR A 239 4.99 -5.45 4.40
N ARG A 240 5.15 -6.26 3.35
CA ARG A 240 6.46 -6.57 2.76
C ARG A 240 7.30 -5.33 2.44
N PRO A 241 6.74 -4.22 1.90
CA PRO A 241 7.54 -3.03 1.64
C PRO A 241 8.14 -2.41 2.91
N ILE A 242 7.42 -2.46 4.04
CA ILE A 242 7.93 -2.02 5.35
C ILE A 242 9.06 -2.94 5.80
N ALA A 243 8.84 -4.25 5.75
CA ALA A 243 9.82 -5.25 6.17
C ALA A 243 11.13 -5.13 5.38
N GLN A 244 11.04 -4.98 4.06
CA GLN A 244 12.20 -4.82 3.18
C GLN A 244 12.96 -3.51 3.48
N LEU A 245 12.25 -2.38 3.57
CA LEU A 245 12.84 -1.09 3.91
C LEU A 245 13.61 -1.15 5.25
N CYS A 246 12.99 -1.70 6.28
CA CYS A 246 13.60 -1.78 7.61
C CYS A 246 14.75 -2.80 7.68
N THR A 247 14.65 -3.93 6.97
CA THR A 247 15.75 -4.91 6.90
C THR A 247 16.97 -4.35 6.20
N GLU A 248 16.76 -3.62 5.10
CA GLU A 248 17.83 -3.01 4.30
C GLU A 248 18.61 -1.94 5.08
N HIS A 249 17.91 -1.12 5.88
CA HIS A 249 18.51 0.07 6.49
C HIS A 249 18.77 -0.01 8.00
N CYS A 250 18.04 -0.85 8.74
CA CYS A 250 18.04 -0.82 10.21
C CYS A 250 18.62 -2.07 10.88
N ALA A 251 19.04 -3.09 10.11
CA ALA A 251 19.66 -4.30 10.61
C ALA A 251 18.89 -4.93 11.80
N GLN A 252 19.49 -5.02 12.99
CA GLN A 252 18.86 -5.61 14.18
C GLN A 252 17.67 -4.80 14.71
N GLN A 253 17.54 -3.52 14.33
CA GLN A 253 16.40 -2.67 14.69
C GLN A 253 15.24 -2.78 13.68
N ALA A 254 15.28 -3.74 12.75
CA ALA A 254 14.24 -3.86 11.72
C ALA A 254 12.82 -4.02 12.29
N PRO A 255 12.56 -4.82 13.34
CA PRO A 255 11.22 -4.90 13.94
C PRO A 255 10.74 -3.58 14.54
N ASP A 256 11.59 -2.89 15.32
CA ASP A 256 11.28 -1.57 15.89
C ASP A 256 11.04 -0.52 14.80
N CYS A 257 11.84 -0.56 13.73
CA CYS A 257 11.65 0.28 12.56
C CYS A 257 10.29 0.03 11.90
N ALA A 258 9.91 -1.23 11.72
CA ALA A 258 8.64 -1.58 11.11
C ALA A 258 7.46 -1.13 11.97
N PHE A 259 7.56 -1.31 13.30
CA PHE A 259 6.57 -0.82 14.26
C PHE A 259 6.45 0.71 14.24
N ALA A 260 7.57 1.42 14.09
CA ALA A 260 7.56 2.87 13.91
C ALA A 260 6.81 3.30 12.63
N PHE A 261 7.02 2.61 11.50
CA PHE A 261 6.28 2.88 10.26
C PHE A 261 4.78 2.57 10.38
N LEU A 262 4.40 1.51 11.09
CA LEU A 262 3.00 1.25 11.42
C LEU A 262 2.37 2.43 12.17
N ALA A 263 3.01 2.87 13.25
CA ALA A 263 2.51 3.96 14.07
C ALA A 263 2.43 5.28 13.27
N LEU A 264 3.45 5.59 12.47
CA LEU A 264 3.56 6.85 11.74
C LEU A 264 2.70 6.90 10.47
N SER A 265 2.34 5.76 9.88
CA SER A 265 1.45 5.71 8.72
C SER A 265 -0.04 5.75 9.08
N GLY A 266 -0.40 5.55 10.35
CA GLY A 266 -1.79 5.59 10.82
C GLY A 266 -2.39 4.23 11.20
N GLY A 267 -1.57 3.24 11.52
CA GLY A 267 -2.02 1.93 11.99
C GLY A 267 -2.22 0.90 10.87
N TYR A 268 -2.88 -0.21 11.24
CA TYR A 268 -3.03 -1.42 10.43
C TYR A 268 -3.63 -1.12 9.06
N PHE A 269 -4.74 -0.39 9.03
CA PHE A 269 -5.48 -0.16 7.80
C PHE A 269 -4.80 0.78 6.81
N GLU A 270 -3.80 1.54 7.26
CA GLU A 270 -3.00 2.38 6.38
C GLU A 270 -1.80 1.62 5.83
N VAL A 271 -1.21 0.70 6.59
CA VAL A 271 -0.04 -0.06 6.12
C VAL A 271 -0.41 -1.15 5.11
N ILE A 272 -1.60 -1.77 5.24
CA ILE A 272 -2.05 -2.79 4.28
C ILE A 272 -2.47 -2.23 2.91
N ARG A 273 -2.47 -0.90 2.74
CA ARG A 273 -2.86 -0.21 1.50
C ARG A 273 -1.69 0.17 0.59
N THR A 274 -0.53 -0.43 0.83
CA THR A 274 0.63 -0.21 -0.03
C THR A 274 0.51 -1.09 -1.26
N ASP A 275 -0.37 -0.70 -2.17
CA ASP A 275 -0.82 -1.56 -3.26
C ASP A 275 -0.50 -1.04 -4.65
N SER A 276 -0.49 -1.96 -5.60
CA SER A 276 -0.38 -1.64 -7.02
C SER A 276 -1.53 -0.72 -7.44
N PRO A 277 -1.25 0.37 -8.16
CA PRO A 277 -2.31 1.27 -8.63
C PRO A 277 -3.19 0.64 -9.71
N LEU A 278 -2.68 -0.36 -10.45
CA LEU A 278 -3.35 -1.05 -11.56
C LEU A 278 -2.80 -2.47 -11.68
N GLU A 279 -3.38 -3.42 -10.95
CA GLU A 279 -2.84 -4.78 -10.79
C GLU A 279 -2.77 -5.58 -12.08
N ARG A 280 -3.72 -5.35 -12.99
CA ARG A 280 -3.72 -6.00 -14.30
C ARG A 280 -2.46 -5.69 -15.10
N LEU A 281 -1.90 -4.49 -14.95
CA LEU A 281 -0.68 -4.05 -15.62
C LEU A 281 0.57 -4.30 -14.76
N ILE A 282 0.46 -4.09 -13.45
CA ILE A 282 1.55 -4.23 -12.48
C ILE A 282 1.09 -5.23 -11.41
N PRO A 283 1.39 -6.53 -11.56
CA PRO A 283 1.03 -7.54 -10.57
C PRO A 283 1.42 -7.13 -9.15
N GLN A 284 0.53 -7.34 -8.17
CA GLN A 284 0.74 -6.92 -6.79
C GLN A 284 2.10 -7.39 -6.22
N GLN A 285 2.47 -8.65 -6.45
CA GLN A 285 3.77 -9.18 -6.02
C GLN A 285 4.95 -8.39 -6.59
N GLN A 286 4.92 -8.05 -7.89
CA GLN A 286 5.95 -7.25 -8.54
C GLN A 286 6.01 -5.84 -7.93
N PHE A 287 4.85 -5.24 -7.63
CA PHE A 287 4.78 -3.95 -6.99
C PHE A 287 5.37 -3.98 -5.57
N LEU A 288 4.96 -4.94 -4.74
CA LEU A 288 5.42 -5.07 -3.35
C LEU A 288 6.94 -5.29 -3.23
N ASP A 289 7.56 -5.92 -4.23
CA ASP A 289 9.01 -6.13 -4.28
C ASP A 289 9.80 -4.93 -4.85
N SER A 290 9.09 -3.95 -5.43
CA SER A 290 9.71 -2.82 -6.11
C SER A 290 10.27 -1.75 -5.16
N PRO A 291 11.31 -1.00 -5.58
CA PRO A 291 11.73 0.22 -4.90
C PRO A 291 10.58 1.21 -4.67
N ARG A 292 9.62 1.27 -5.59
CA ARG A 292 8.46 2.16 -5.51
C ARG A 292 7.61 1.92 -4.28
N ALA A 293 7.28 0.66 -3.95
CA ALA A 293 6.47 0.36 -2.78
C ALA A 293 7.17 0.77 -1.47
N ARG A 294 8.48 0.54 -1.37
CA ARG A 294 9.29 1.01 -0.22
C ARG A 294 9.30 2.53 -0.11
N LEU A 295 9.44 3.24 -1.24
CA LEU A 295 9.37 4.70 -1.27
C LEU A 295 7.99 5.22 -0.87
N MET A 296 6.90 4.55 -1.23
CA MET A 296 5.55 4.95 -0.81
C MET A 296 5.36 4.86 0.71
N VAL A 297 5.83 3.77 1.33
CA VAL A 297 5.88 3.66 2.81
C VAL A 297 6.64 4.83 3.42
N LEU A 298 7.86 5.08 2.91
CA LEU A 298 8.72 6.12 3.44
C LEU A 298 8.12 7.52 3.29
N ARG A 299 7.58 7.84 2.12
CA ARG A 299 6.96 9.14 1.81
C ARG A 299 5.68 9.37 2.59
N ARG A 300 4.86 8.33 2.76
CA ARG A 300 3.65 8.40 3.60
C ARG A 300 3.99 8.85 5.01
N ALA A 301 4.96 8.20 5.65
CA ALA A 301 5.43 8.58 6.98
C ALA A 301 6.15 9.94 6.99
N ALA A 302 6.94 10.26 5.95
CA ALA A 302 7.66 11.54 5.87
C ALA A 302 6.75 12.75 5.74
N LEU A 303 5.61 12.58 5.08
CA LEU A 303 4.59 13.59 4.89
C LEU A 303 3.49 13.56 5.96
N ALA A 304 3.52 12.60 6.90
CA ALA A 304 2.58 12.52 8.00
C ALA A 304 2.70 13.74 8.93
N ARG A 305 1.54 14.30 9.27
CA ARG A 305 1.39 15.49 10.12
C ARG A 305 0.58 15.14 11.36
N THR A 306 0.77 15.92 12.41
CA THR A 306 -0.19 15.94 13.52
C THR A 306 -1.53 16.47 13.04
N GLU A 307 -2.62 16.16 13.74
CA GLU A 307 -3.98 16.57 13.33
C GLU A 307 -4.15 18.08 13.16
N THR A 308 -3.39 18.87 13.92
CA THR A 308 -3.37 20.33 13.83
C THR A 308 -2.58 20.87 12.63
N ASN A 309 -1.89 19.99 11.88
CA ASN A 309 -0.96 20.31 10.80
C ASN A 309 0.19 21.25 11.19
N LEU A 310 0.42 21.45 12.49
CA LEU A 310 1.45 22.36 12.98
C LEU A 310 2.85 21.72 12.92
N GLU A 311 2.92 20.41 13.19
CA GLU A 311 4.17 19.69 13.36
C GLU A 311 4.21 18.43 12.48
N TRP A 312 5.41 18.02 12.10
CA TRP A 312 5.61 16.73 11.47
C TRP A 312 5.45 15.63 12.51
N LEU A 313 4.70 14.57 12.21
CA LEU A 313 4.43 13.51 13.18
C LEU A 313 5.72 12.84 13.68
N SER A 314 6.70 12.69 12.78
CA SER A 314 8.02 12.11 13.07
C SER A 314 8.95 13.01 13.91
N GLU A 315 8.57 14.26 14.17
CA GLU A 315 9.36 15.19 15.00
C GLU A 315 8.87 15.24 16.45
N THR A 316 7.78 14.52 16.75
CA THR A 316 7.24 14.41 18.11
C THR A 316 8.13 13.52 18.98
N THR A 317 8.16 13.81 20.30
CA THR A 317 8.91 13.01 21.27
C THR A 317 8.53 11.52 21.24
N PRO A 318 7.23 11.13 21.18
CA PRO A 318 6.85 9.72 21.08
C PRO A 318 7.41 9.03 19.83
N ALA A 319 7.45 9.70 18.68
CA ALA A 319 8.00 9.12 17.46
C ALA A 319 9.50 8.78 17.59
N ALA A 320 10.27 9.69 18.20
CA ALA A 320 11.70 9.51 18.43
C ALA A 320 12.02 8.31 19.36
N GLN A 321 11.07 7.88 20.18
CA GLN A 321 11.24 6.75 21.10
C GLN A 321 10.98 5.38 20.44
N LEU A 322 10.31 5.34 19.29
CA LEU A 322 9.97 4.09 18.60
C LEU A 322 11.18 3.45 17.92
N SER A 323 11.87 4.21 17.07
CA SER A 323 13.04 3.74 16.35
C SER A 323 13.86 4.92 15.83
N ALA A 324 15.09 5.09 16.32
CA ALA A 324 15.98 6.13 15.82
C ALA A 324 16.26 5.96 14.32
N CYS A 325 16.44 4.72 13.86
CA CYS A 325 16.68 4.41 12.45
C CYS A 325 15.53 4.86 11.54
N ALA A 326 14.28 4.50 11.87
CA ALA A 326 13.13 4.89 11.06
C ALA A 326 12.98 6.42 10.96
N ILE A 327 13.22 7.12 12.07
CA ILE A 327 13.14 8.58 12.12
C ILE A 327 14.22 9.23 11.25
N ASP A 328 15.43 8.68 11.22
CA ASP A 328 16.50 9.20 10.36
C ASP A 328 16.20 8.97 8.87
N LEU A 329 15.66 7.80 8.48
CA LEU A 329 15.17 7.55 7.12
C LEU A 329 14.11 8.60 6.71
N ILE A 330 13.14 8.84 7.58
CA ILE A 330 12.07 9.81 7.34
C ILE A 330 12.62 11.23 7.18
N ARG A 331 13.56 11.64 8.03
CA ARG A 331 14.21 12.96 7.94
C ARG A 331 14.98 13.10 6.63
N GLN A 332 15.69 12.05 6.20
CA GLN A 332 16.41 12.03 4.94
C GLN A 332 15.47 12.20 3.75
N GLU A 333 14.37 11.42 3.69
CA GLU A 333 13.38 11.57 2.61
C GLU A 333 12.77 12.98 2.59
N ARG A 334 12.45 13.54 3.76
CA ARG A 334 11.89 14.90 3.86
C ARG A 334 12.82 15.97 3.30
N GLN A 335 14.15 15.78 3.33
CA GLN A 335 15.09 16.74 2.74
C GLN A 335 14.91 16.87 1.22
N ALA A 336 14.41 15.83 0.54
CA ALA A 336 14.15 15.88 -0.91
C ALA A 336 12.95 16.77 -1.28
N TYR A 337 12.12 17.19 -0.31
CA TYR A 337 10.93 18.03 -0.52
C TYR A 337 11.18 19.53 -0.30
N LYS A 338 12.41 19.94 0.04
CA LYS A 338 12.79 21.33 0.29
C LYS A 338 13.33 21.99 -0.97
#